data_AF-K5WB64-F1
#
_entry.id   AF-K5WB64-F1
#
_cell.length_a   1.000
_cell.length_b   1.000
_cell.length_c   1.000
_cell.angle_alpha   90.00
_cell.angle_beta   90.00
_cell.angle_gamma   90.00
#
_symmetry.space_group_name_H-M   'P 1'
#
loop_
_entity.id
_entity.type
_entity.pdbx_description
1 polymer ?
#
loop_
_entity_poly.entity_id
_entity_poly.type
_entity_poly.pdbx_seq_one_letter_code
_entity_poly.pdbx_strand_id
1 'polypeptide(L)'
;GKTTTARRMGQVYYDMGFLSSAEVIECSASDLVGQYVGHTGPKTKQVFERALGKVLFIDKAYRLSEGAYAKEAVDELVGILTQEAFVEELIVIIAGYGKEINTPLAANPGLASRFPEEIHFDNMSPEHCLGVLGKGLAKDDIECAAFGATSSDKYKQMLSLIAQLSSLESWGNARDVKTLGKQMVRLAFKRAVD
;
A
#
# COMPACT_ATOMS: atom_id res chain seq x y z
N GLY A 1 3.42 -2.41 -4.28
CA GLY A 1 2.26 -2.38 -5.19
C GLY A 1 1.56 -1.06 -5.06
N LYS A 2 0.59 -0.97 -4.15
CA LYS A 2 -0.26 0.20 -3.85
C LYS A 2 0.35 1.58 -4.16
N THR A 3 1.31 2.07 -3.38
CA THR A 3 1.90 3.40 -3.56
C THR A 3 2.58 3.59 -4.93
N THR A 4 3.20 2.54 -5.46
CA THR A 4 3.81 2.58 -6.80
C THR A 4 2.73 2.73 -7.89
N THR A 5 1.62 2.01 -7.76
CA THR A 5 0.49 2.14 -8.67
C THR A 5 -0.13 3.53 -8.59
N ALA A 6 -0.30 4.09 -7.38
CA ALA A 6 -0.79 5.46 -7.20
C ALA A 6 0.08 6.50 -7.94
N ARG A 7 1.41 6.38 -7.85
CA ARG A 7 2.34 7.25 -8.59
C ARG A 7 2.24 7.10 -10.10
N ARG A 8 2.06 5.87 -10.59
CA ARG A 8 1.85 5.63 -12.02
C ARG A 8 0.53 6.21 -12.50
N MET A 9 -0.51 6.08 -11.69
CA MET A 9 -1.81 6.68 -11.97
C MET A 9 -1.70 8.21 -12.04
N GLY A 10 -1.04 8.84 -11.06
CA GLY A 10 -0.78 10.28 -11.09
C GLY A 10 -0.06 10.73 -12.36
N GLN A 11 0.95 9.97 -12.81
CA GLN A 11 1.63 10.27 -14.07
C GLN A 11 0.68 10.19 -15.28
N VAL A 12 -0.12 9.13 -15.39
CA VAL A 12 -1.06 8.95 -16.51
C VAL A 12 -2.07 10.09 -16.58
N TYR A 13 -2.69 10.46 -15.47
CA TYR A 13 -3.70 11.52 -15.46
C TYR A 13 -3.10 12.93 -15.66
N TYR A 14 -1.86 13.14 -15.22
CA TYR A 14 -1.10 14.35 -15.56
C TYR A 14 -0.82 14.43 -17.05
N ASP A 15 -0.32 13.35 -17.67
CA ASP A 15 0.00 13.32 -19.10
C ASP A 15 -1.25 13.51 -19.99
N MET A 16 -2.43 13.10 -19.50
CA MET A 16 -3.73 13.32 -20.15
C MET A 16 -4.29 14.74 -19.95
N GLY A 17 -3.66 15.56 -19.10
CA GLY A 17 -4.10 16.93 -18.80
C GLY A 17 -5.23 17.05 -17.77
N PHE A 18 -5.58 15.98 -17.06
CA PHE A 18 -6.58 16.01 -15.99
C PHE A 18 -6.01 16.51 -14.65
N LEU A 19 -4.72 16.29 -14.41
CA LEU A 19 -4.02 16.76 -13.22
C LEU A 19 -2.99 17.84 -13.59
N SER A 20 -2.79 18.80 -12.71
CA SER A 20 -1.75 19.82 -12.87
C SER A 20 -0.36 19.33 -12.45
N SER A 21 -0.30 18.22 -11.70
CA SER A 21 0.95 17.57 -11.29
C SER A 21 0.77 16.06 -11.11
N ALA A 22 1.81 15.29 -11.47
CA ALA A 22 1.89 13.84 -11.23
C ALA A 22 2.21 13.47 -9.76
N GLU A 23 2.35 14.47 -8.88
CA GLU A 23 2.68 14.27 -7.47
C GLU A 23 1.59 13.49 -6.72
N VAL A 24 2.02 12.63 -5.80
CA VAL A 24 1.14 11.90 -4.89
C VAL A 24 1.34 12.44 -3.48
N ILE A 25 0.30 13.02 -2.91
CA ILE A 25 0.24 13.43 -1.51
C ILE A 25 -0.17 12.21 -0.68
N GLU A 26 0.77 11.66 0.08
CA GLU A 26 0.51 10.52 0.97
C GLU A 26 0.08 11.02 2.35
N CYS A 27 -1.02 10.48 2.87
CA CYS A 27 -1.48 10.73 4.23
C CYS A 27 -2.08 9.46 4.86
N SER A 28 -2.42 9.56 6.14
CA SER A 28 -3.03 8.50 6.94
C SER A 28 -4.25 9.02 7.69
N ALA A 29 -5.01 8.13 8.33
CA ALA A 29 -6.14 8.56 9.17
C ALA A 29 -5.73 9.58 10.26
N SER A 30 -4.52 9.49 10.82
CA SER A 30 -4.03 10.46 11.81
C SER A 30 -3.79 11.86 11.24
N ASP A 31 -3.68 12.00 9.92
CA ASP A 31 -3.55 13.28 9.25
C ASP A 31 -4.91 13.91 8.95
N LEU A 32 -6.00 13.14 9.03
CA LEU A 32 -7.38 13.58 8.79
C LEU A 32 -8.12 13.82 10.11
N VAL A 33 -7.94 12.93 11.09
CA VAL A 33 -8.66 12.95 12.36
C VAL A 33 -8.04 13.95 13.35
N GLY A 34 -8.86 14.81 13.94
CA GLY A 34 -8.46 15.76 14.99
C GLY A 34 -8.24 15.10 16.35
N GLN A 35 -7.51 15.78 17.24
CA GLN A 35 -7.34 15.35 18.64
C GLN A 35 -8.43 15.90 19.58
N TYR A 36 -9.10 16.97 19.17
CA TYR A 36 -10.08 17.71 19.94
C TYR A 36 -11.32 18.00 19.10
N VAL A 37 -12.43 18.29 19.78
CA VAL A 37 -13.71 18.65 19.15
C VAL A 37 -13.51 19.81 18.16
N GLY A 38 -14.03 19.65 16.95
CA GLY A 38 -13.98 20.69 15.90
C GLY A 38 -12.65 20.80 15.15
N HIS A 39 -11.65 19.96 15.47
CA HIS A 39 -10.37 19.97 14.74
C HIS A 39 -10.38 19.09 13.49
N THR A 40 -11.26 18.09 13.41
CA THR A 40 -11.26 17.09 12.33
C THR A 40 -11.62 17.71 10.98
N GLY A 41 -12.68 18.53 10.93
CA GLY A 41 -13.11 19.23 9.73
C GLY A 41 -11.99 20.03 9.05
N PRO A 42 -11.44 21.07 9.72
CA PRO A 42 -10.36 21.89 9.17
C PRO A 42 -9.11 21.08 8.77
N LYS A 43 -8.77 20.06 9.55
CA LYS A 43 -7.58 19.23 9.30
C LYS A 43 -7.75 18.35 8.06
N THR A 44 -8.91 17.73 7.90
CA THR A 44 -9.27 16.97 6.69
C THR A 44 -9.25 17.88 5.47
N LYS A 45 -9.89 19.05 5.57
CA LYS A 45 -9.93 20.02 4.46
C LYS A 45 -8.54 20.49 4.02
N GLN A 46 -7.63 20.80 4.96
CA GLN A 46 -6.25 21.18 4.63
C GLN A 46 -5.47 20.09 3.90
N VAL A 47 -5.75 18.80 4.15
CA VAL A 47 -5.14 17.70 3.40
C VAL A 47 -5.62 17.73 1.95
N PHE A 48 -6.92 17.93 1.72
CA PHE A 48 -7.50 17.99 0.38
C PHE A 48 -7.05 19.22 -0.40
N GLU A 49 -7.01 20.40 0.23
CA GLU A 49 -6.53 21.63 -0.40
C GLU A 49 -5.09 21.48 -0.91
N ARG A 50 -4.22 20.77 -0.17
CA ARG A 50 -2.85 20.48 -0.60
C ARG A 50 -2.76 19.49 -1.76
N ALA A 51 -3.81 18.70 -1.97
CA ALA A 51 -3.89 17.66 -3.00
C ALA A 51 -4.67 18.08 -4.25
N LEU A 52 -5.18 19.32 -4.31
CA LEU A 52 -5.80 19.87 -5.52
C LEU A 52 -4.82 19.79 -6.70
N GLY A 53 -5.33 19.31 -7.84
CA GLY A 53 -4.58 19.05 -9.07
C GLY A 53 -3.61 17.85 -8.98
N LYS A 54 -3.71 17.02 -7.94
CA LYS A 54 -2.79 15.90 -7.65
C LYS A 54 -3.53 14.62 -7.29
N VAL A 55 -2.77 13.58 -6.94
CA VAL A 55 -3.32 12.37 -6.31
C VAL A 55 -3.21 12.48 -4.78
N LEU A 56 -4.31 12.27 -4.06
CA LEU A 56 -4.34 12.07 -2.62
C LEU A 56 -4.38 10.57 -2.31
N PHE A 57 -3.37 10.06 -1.61
CA PHE A 57 -3.28 8.65 -1.22
C PHE A 57 -3.42 8.49 0.29
N ILE A 58 -4.54 7.91 0.73
CA ILE A 58 -4.88 7.70 2.14
C ILE A 58 -4.56 6.25 2.52
N ASP A 59 -3.43 6.02 3.20
CA ASP A 59 -3.05 4.68 3.67
C ASP A 59 -3.71 4.31 5.01
N LYS A 60 -3.90 3.02 5.22
CA LYS A 60 -4.51 2.43 6.43
C LYS A 60 -5.86 3.04 6.79
N ALA A 61 -6.71 3.17 5.79
CA ALA A 61 -7.99 3.87 5.94
C ALA A 61 -9.00 3.16 6.84
N TYR A 62 -8.79 1.88 7.18
CA TYR A 62 -9.57 1.21 8.22
C TYR A 62 -9.57 1.99 9.55
N ARG A 63 -8.50 2.74 9.83
CA ARG A 63 -8.40 3.61 11.01
C ARG A 63 -9.36 4.80 10.99
N LEU A 64 -10.00 5.10 9.85
CA LEU A 64 -11.11 6.06 9.78
C LEU A 64 -12.41 5.50 10.38
N SER A 65 -12.44 4.24 10.81
CA SER A 65 -13.53 3.65 11.58
C SER A 65 -13.23 3.52 13.08
N GLU A 66 -12.05 3.94 13.53
CA GLU A 66 -11.57 3.78 14.91
C GLU A 66 -11.47 5.13 15.65
N GLY A 67 -12.01 5.20 16.87
CA GLY A 67 -11.84 6.35 17.76
C GLY A 67 -13.01 7.34 17.77
N ALA A 68 -12.95 8.31 18.69
CA ALA A 68 -14.07 9.20 19.02
C ALA A 68 -14.49 10.14 17.88
N TYR A 69 -13.56 10.52 17.01
CA TYR A 69 -13.78 11.48 15.91
C TYR A 69 -13.69 10.84 14.52
N ALA A 70 -13.65 9.50 14.43
CA ALA A 70 -13.61 8.77 13.17
C ALA A 70 -14.84 9.08 12.30
N LYS A 71 -16.04 9.08 12.90
CA LYS A 71 -17.28 9.41 12.19
C LYS A 71 -17.25 10.82 11.60
N GLU A 72 -16.79 11.82 12.38
CA GLU A 72 -16.65 13.20 11.91
C GLU A 72 -15.70 13.28 10.71
N ALA A 73 -14.59 12.54 10.72
CA ALA A 73 -13.67 12.50 9.60
C ALA A 73 -14.31 11.88 8.34
N VAL A 74 -15.08 10.80 8.49
CA VAL A 74 -15.78 10.18 7.35
C VAL A 74 -16.86 11.11 6.79
N ASP A 75 -17.65 11.74 7.66
CA ASP A 75 -18.70 12.68 7.24
C ASP A 75 -18.08 13.89 6.51
N GLU A 76 -16.96 14.42 7.01
CA GLU A 76 -16.21 15.49 6.34
C GLU A 76 -15.62 15.02 5.00
N LEU A 77 -15.05 13.82 4.93
CA LEU A 77 -14.53 13.25 3.67
C LEU A 77 -15.63 13.18 2.60
N VAL A 78 -16.81 12.67 2.95
CA VAL A 78 -17.96 12.60 2.04
C VAL A 78 -18.42 14.00 1.63
N GLY A 79 -18.44 14.94 2.57
CA GLY A 79 -18.78 16.34 2.33
C GLY A 79 -17.84 17.00 1.33
N ILE A 80 -16.52 16.91 1.57
CA ILE A 80 -15.48 17.48 0.70
C ILE A 80 -15.55 16.88 -0.71
N LEU A 81 -15.72 15.55 -0.82
CA LEU A 81 -15.84 14.85 -2.11
C LEU A 81 -17.12 15.21 -2.89
N THR A 82 -18.02 16.02 -2.32
CA THR A 82 -19.23 16.52 -2.97
C THR A 82 -19.15 18.02 -3.29
N GLN A 83 -18.14 18.73 -2.79
CA GLN A 83 -17.97 20.17 -3.03
C GLN A 83 -17.36 20.41 -4.42
N GLU A 84 -17.91 21.35 -5.17
CA GLU A 84 -17.43 21.73 -6.53
C GLU A 84 -15.95 22.09 -6.56
N ALA A 85 -15.42 22.65 -5.48
CA ALA A 85 -13.99 23.00 -5.37
C ALA A 85 -13.05 21.78 -5.39
N PHE A 86 -13.56 20.56 -5.20
CA PHE A 86 -12.76 19.33 -5.17
C PHE A 86 -13.24 18.28 -6.18
N VAL A 87 -14.51 18.32 -6.60
CA VAL A 87 -15.03 17.40 -7.63
C VAL A 87 -14.25 17.61 -8.93
N GLU A 88 -13.75 16.52 -9.51
CA GLU A 88 -12.93 16.52 -10.75
C GLU A 88 -11.57 17.25 -10.66
N GLU A 89 -11.24 17.84 -9.51
CA GLU A 89 -9.99 18.60 -9.31
C GLU A 89 -8.84 17.77 -8.73
N LEU A 90 -9.10 16.55 -8.26
CA LEU A 90 -8.07 15.64 -7.72
C LEU A 90 -8.50 14.18 -7.85
N ILE A 91 -7.53 13.28 -7.68
CA ILE A 91 -7.78 11.84 -7.60
C ILE A 91 -7.56 11.38 -6.17
N VAL A 92 -8.56 10.74 -5.55
CA VAL A 92 -8.43 10.20 -4.19
C VAL A 92 -8.34 8.68 -4.24
N ILE A 93 -7.31 8.14 -3.61
CA ILE A 93 -7.07 6.70 -3.49
C ILE A 93 -7.07 6.35 -2.00
N ILE A 94 -7.93 5.41 -1.62
CA ILE A 94 -7.93 4.83 -0.29
C ILE A 94 -7.24 3.46 -0.34
N ALA A 95 -6.33 3.21 0.60
CA ALA A 95 -5.56 1.98 0.67
C ALA A 95 -5.62 1.30 2.05
N GLY A 96 -5.59 -0.03 2.03
CA GLY A 96 -5.66 -0.87 3.22
C GLY A 96 -5.34 -2.34 2.91
N TYR A 97 -5.55 -3.21 3.89
CA TYR A 97 -5.64 -4.65 3.67
C TYR A 97 -7.08 -5.02 3.32
N GLY A 98 -7.29 -6.04 2.46
CA GLY A 98 -8.58 -6.28 1.81
C GLY A 98 -9.76 -6.45 2.77
N LYS A 99 -9.58 -7.15 3.91
CA LYS A 99 -10.65 -7.26 4.92
C LYS A 99 -10.88 -5.96 5.69
N GLU A 100 -9.84 -5.16 5.89
CA GLU A 100 -9.87 -3.97 6.74
C GLU A 100 -10.43 -2.74 6.00
N ILE A 101 -10.21 -2.63 4.68
CA ILE A 101 -10.74 -1.50 3.90
C ILE A 101 -12.25 -1.55 3.73
N ASN A 102 -12.83 -2.75 3.78
CA ASN A 102 -14.28 -2.95 3.69
C ASN A 102 -15.02 -2.44 4.93
N THR A 103 -14.37 -2.38 6.09
CA THR A 103 -15.01 -1.91 7.33
C THR A 103 -15.51 -0.46 7.25
N PRO A 104 -14.67 0.56 6.93
CA PRO A 104 -15.15 1.93 6.80
C PRO A 104 -16.15 2.12 5.65
N LEU A 105 -15.97 1.41 4.52
CA LEU A 105 -16.88 1.49 3.37
C LEU A 105 -18.26 0.90 3.70
N ALA A 106 -18.31 -0.25 4.36
CA ALA A 106 -19.57 -0.87 4.78
C ALA A 106 -20.27 -0.08 5.89
N ALA A 107 -19.52 0.58 6.77
CA ALA A 107 -20.07 1.40 7.85
C ALA A 107 -20.70 2.71 7.35
N ASN A 108 -20.29 3.23 6.19
CA ASN A 108 -20.80 4.48 5.63
C ASN A 108 -21.10 4.34 4.11
N PRO A 109 -22.37 4.14 3.72
CA PRO A 109 -22.77 4.07 2.32
C PRO A 109 -22.41 5.30 1.49
N GLY A 110 -22.39 6.48 2.13
CA GLY A 110 -21.95 7.73 1.50
C GLY A 110 -20.49 7.64 1.08
N LEU A 111 -19.62 7.13 1.95
CA LEU A 111 -18.21 6.90 1.62
C LEU A 111 -18.07 5.86 0.50
N ALA A 112 -18.74 4.72 0.61
CA ALA A 112 -18.70 3.68 -0.43
C ALA A 112 -19.09 4.21 -1.83
N SER A 113 -20.11 5.06 -1.90
CA SER A 113 -20.57 5.67 -3.16
C SER A 113 -19.52 6.56 -3.86
N ARG A 114 -18.49 7.02 -3.14
CA ARG A 114 -17.41 7.87 -3.68
C ARG A 114 -16.20 7.07 -4.17
N PHE A 115 -16.15 5.77 -3.88
CA PHE A 115 -15.06 4.89 -4.31
C PHE A 115 -15.60 3.68 -5.09
N PRO A 116 -16.12 3.89 -6.32
CA PRO A 116 -16.70 2.83 -7.13
C PRO A 116 -15.65 1.88 -7.74
N GLU A 117 -14.42 2.35 -7.92
CA GLU A 117 -13.33 1.57 -8.54
C GLU A 117 -12.49 0.87 -7.47
N GLU A 118 -12.30 -0.45 -7.64
CA GLU A 118 -11.49 -1.26 -6.74
C GLU A 118 -10.33 -1.94 -7.49
N ILE A 119 -9.12 -1.85 -6.91
CA ILE A 119 -7.93 -2.53 -7.42
C ILE A 119 -7.41 -3.49 -6.36
N HIS A 120 -7.55 -4.77 -6.64
CA HIS A 120 -7.00 -5.83 -5.78
C HIS A 120 -5.52 -6.07 -6.07
N PHE A 121 -4.72 -6.17 -5.01
CA PHE A 121 -3.32 -6.56 -5.08
C PHE A 121 -3.13 -7.92 -4.42
N ASP A 122 -3.01 -8.96 -5.24
CA ASP A 122 -2.73 -10.30 -4.77
C ASP A 122 -1.30 -10.43 -4.23
N ASN A 123 -1.09 -11.47 -3.42
CA ASN A 123 0.25 -11.84 -3.00
C ASN A 123 1.13 -12.19 -4.21
N MET A 124 2.40 -11.82 -4.12
CA MET A 124 3.41 -12.21 -5.10
C MET A 124 3.48 -13.73 -5.19
N SER A 125 3.53 -14.25 -6.42
CA SER A 125 3.72 -15.68 -6.64
C SER A 125 5.02 -16.17 -5.99
N PRO A 126 5.10 -17.44 -5.57
CA PRO A 126 6.33 -18.02 -5.02
C PRO A 126 7.54 -17.85 -5.93
N GLU A 127 7.37 -17.95 -7.24
CA GLU A 127 8.41 -17.73 -8.24
C GLU A 127 8.91 -16.28 -8.22
N HIS A 128 7.98 -15.32 -8.14
CA HIS A 128 8.35 -13.91 -8.05
C HIS A 128 9.07 -13.61 -6.73
N CYS A 129 8.62 -14.19 -5.62
CA CYS A 129 9.29 -14.11 -4.33
C CYS A 129 10.74 -14.63 -4.42
N LEU A 130 10.97 -15.80 -5.01
CA LEU A 130 12.32 -16.33 -5.23
C LEU A 130 13.17 -15.43 -6.15
N GLY A 131 12.57 -14.86 -7.20
CA GLY A 131 13.24 -13.90 -8.07
C GLY A 131 13.68 -12.63 -7.32
N VAL A 132 12.84 -12.11 -6.41
CA VAL A 132 13.18 -10.97 -5.56
C VAL A 132 14.27 -11.35 -4.55
N LEU A 133 14.21 -12.55 -3.97
CA LEU A 133 15.22 -13.06 -3.04
C LEU A 133 16.58 -13.18 -3.73
N GLY A 134 16.63 -13.83 -4.90
CA GLY A 134 17.85 -14.00 -5.68
C GLY A 134 18.46 -12.66 -6.10
N LYS A 135 17.64 -11.71 -6.57
CA LYS A 135 18.10 -10.33 -6.87
C LYS A 135 18.60 -9.59 -5.63
N GLY A 136 18.03 -9.86 -4.46
CA GLY A 136 18.49 -9.29 -3.19
C GLY A 136 19.86 -9.81 -2.81
N LEU A 137 20.04 -11.14 -2.83
CA LEU A 137 21.30 -11.79 -2.48
C LEU A 137 22.43 -11.45 -3.45
N ALA A 138 22.13 -11.36 -4.74
CA ALA A 138 23.11 -10.95 -5.76
C ALA A 138 23.63 -9.52 -5.56
N LYS A 139 22.87 -8.63 -4.90
CA LYS A 139 23.37 -7.29 -4.54
C LYS A 139 24.36 -7.30 -3.40
N ASP A 140 24.34 -8.35 -2.58
CA ASP A 140 25.26 -8.57 -1.47
C ASP A 140 26.41 -9.52 -1.88
N ASP A 141 26.63 -9.70 -3.19
CA ASP A 141 27.63 -10.59 -3.80
C ASP A 141 27.50 -12.07 -3.37
N ILE A 142 26.30 -12.49 -2.95
CA ILE A 142 26.00 -13.88 -2.61
C ILE A 142 25.34 -14.58 -3.80
N GLU A 143 26.13 -15.41 -4.47
CA GLU A 143 25.63 -16.26 -5.53
C GLU A 143 25.06 -17.56 -4.97
N CYS A 144 23.86 -17.92 -5.43
CA CYS A 144 23.25 -19.21 -5.14
C CYS A 144 22.75 -19.83 -6.43
N ALA A 145 23.48 -20.84 -6.91
CA ALA A 145 23.20 -21.57 -8.15
C ALA A 145 21.77 -22.16 -8.19
N ALA A 146 21.17 -22.40 -7.02
CA ALA A 146 19.82 -22.94 -6.93
C ALA A 146 18.74 -21.98 -7.46
N PHE A 147 18.97 -20.65 -7.49
CA PHE A 147 18.00 -19.70 -8.06
C PHE A 147 17.97 -19.72 -9.60
N GLY A 148 19.06 -20.13 -10.26
CA GLY A 148 19.12 -20.24 -11.72
C GLY A 148 18.67 -21.60 -12.27
N ALA A 149 18.65 -22.64 -11.42
CA ALA A 149 18.29 -24.00 -11.80
C ALA A 149 16.83 -24.32 -11.42
N THR A 150 15.87 -23.75 -12.16
CA THR A 150 14.42 -23.88 -11.89
C THR A 150 13.91 -25.32 -11.89
N SER A 151 14.57 -26.22 -12.61
CA SER A 151 14.23 -27.66 -12.64
C SER A 151 14.81 -28.45 -11.47
N SER A 152 15.71 -27.88 -10.67
CA SER A 152 16.37 -28.58 -9.56
C SER A 152 15.42 -28.87 -8.40
N ASP A 153 15.64 -29.98 -7.70
CA ASP A 153 14.85 -30.34 -6.53
C ASP A 153 14.99 -29.29 -5.41
N LYS A 154 16.17 -28.67 -5.28
CA LYS A 154 16.41 -27.56 -4.34
C LYS A 154 15.54 -26.35 -4.66
N TYR A 155 15.39 -25.98 -5.93
CA TYR A 155 14.50 -24.89 -6.33
C TYR A 155 13.04 -25.20 -5.99
N LYS A 156 12.57 -26.42 -6.30
CA LYS A 156 11.21 -26.86 -5.94
C LYS A 156 10.96 -26.85 -4.43
N GLN A 157 11.95 -27.26 -3.63
CA GLN A 157 11.87 -27.19 -2.17
C GLN A 157 11.76 -25.73 -1.68
N MET A 158 12.61 -24.83 -2.18
CA MET A 158 12.52 -23.40 -1.84
C MET A 158 11.16 -22.81 -2.24
N LEU A 159 10.63 -23.19 -3.40
CA LEU A 159 9.33 -22.74 -3.88
C LEU A 159 8.20 -23.22 -2.97
N SER A 160 8.25 -24.48 -2.52
CA SER A 160 7.29 -25.01 -1.54
C SER A 160 7.35 -24.28 -0.20
N LEU A 161 8.55 -23.97 0.31
CA LEU A 161 8.71 -23.20 1.55
C LEU A 161 8.14 -21.78 1.42
N ILE A 162 8.43 -21.09 0.32
CA ILE A 162 7.87 -19.77 0.05
C ILE A 162 6.34 -19.84 -0.09
N ALA A 163 5.80 -20.87 -0.74
CA ALA A 163 4.36 -21.05 -0.86
C ALA A 163 3.70 -21.17 0.53
N GLN A 164 4.30 -21.94 1.45
CA GLN A 164 3.84 -22.06 2.84
C GLN A 164 3.95 -20.74 3.61
N LEU A 165 5.01 -19.96 3.41
CA LEU A 165 5.14 -18.64 4.04
C LEU A 165 4.14 -17.64 3.48
N SER A 166 3.88 -17.67 2.18
CA SER A 166 2.97 -16.76 1.50
C SER A 166 1.49 -16.95 1.83
N SER A 167 1.13 -18.09 2.43
CA SER A 167 -0.23 -18.37 2.92
C SER A 167 -0.48 -17.88 4.34
N LEU A 168 0.54 -17.38 5.04
CA LEU A 168 0.39 -16.79 6.37
C LEU A 168 -0.37 -15.46 6.28
N GLU A 169 -1.24 -15.22 7.26
CA GLU A 169 -2.13 -14.05 7.30
C GLU A 169 -1.37 -12.71 7.28
N SER A 170 -0.16 -12.68 7.85
CA SER A 170 0.68 -11.48 7.99
C SER A 170 1.78 -11.37 6.92
N TRP A 171 1.67 -12.11 5.81
CA TRP A 171 2.69 -12.09 4.74
C TRP A 171 2.85 -10.71 4.09
N GLY A 172 4.01 -10.10 4.31
CA GLY A 172 4.40 -8.78 3.82
C GLY A 172 4.99 -8.76 2.40
N ASN A 173 4.85 -9.85 1.64
CA ASN A 173 5.37 -9.97 0.26
C ASN A 173 6.86 -9.62 0.17
N ALA A 174 7.25 -8.72 -0.73
CA ALA A 174 8.64 -8.30 -0.92
C ALA A 174 9.31 -7.79 0.36
N ARG A 175 8.56 -7.29 1.36
CA ARG A 175 9.12 -6.89 2.66
C ARG A 175 9.67 -8.10 3.40
N ASP A 176 8.90 -9.18 3.47
CA ASP A 176 9.29 -10.40 4.19
C ASP A 176 10.36 -11.17 3.43
N VAL A 177 10.28 -11.21 2.10
CA VAL A 177 11.32 -11.79 1.25
C VAL A 177 12.67 -11.10 1.46
N LYS A 178 12.69 -9.76 1.56
CA LYS A 178 13.92 -9.00 1.88
C LYS A 178 14.44 -9.30 3.28
N THR A 179 13.54 -9.43 4.26
CA THR A 179 13.91 -9.82 5.63
C THR A 179 14.54 -11.21 5.66
N LEU A 180 13.94 -12.17 4.94
CA LEU A 180 14.48 -13.52 4.76
C LEU A 180 15.89 -13.48 4.15
N GLY A 181 16.09 -12.72 3.08
CA GLY A 181 17.41 -12.54 2.46
C GLY A 181 18.47 -12.05 3.44
N LYS A 182 18.15 -11.00 4.23
CA LYS A 182 19.06 -10.49 5.28
C LYS A 182 19.40 -11.54 6.33
N GLN A 183 18.43 -12.36 6.74
CA GLN A 183 18.67 -13.45 7.70
C GLN A 183 19.57 -14.54 7.10
N MET A 184 19.37 -14.90 5.84
CA MET A 184 20.22 -15.87 5.13
C MET A 184 21.67 -15.38 5.06
N VAL A 185 21.88 -14.12 4.66
CA VAL A 185 23.20 -13.47 4.63
C VAL A 185 23.88 -13.56 6.00
N ARG A 186 23.17 -13.16 7.06
CA ARG A 186 23.69 -13.19 8.44
C ARG A 186 24.11 -14.60 8.87
N LEU A 187 23.34 -15.63 8.52
CA LEU A 187 23.65 -17.01 8.87
C LEU A 187 24.83 -17.56 8.07
N ALA A 188 24.94 -17.20 6.78
CA ALA A 188 26.05 -17.60 5.93
C ALA A 188 27.38 -17.07 6.46
N PHE A 189 27.46 -15.78 6.81
CA PHE A 189 28.67 -15.18 7.37
C PHE A 189 29.04 -15.74 8.74
N LYS A 190 28.05 -16.02 9.61
CA LYS A 190 28.33 -16.62 10.92
C LYS A 190 29.02 -17.98 10.77
N ARG A 191 28.54 -18.83 9.86
CA ARG A 191 29.10 -20.16 9.59
C ARG A 191 30.44 -20.14 8.85
N ALA A 192 30.85 -19.01 8.26
CA ALA A 192 32.15 -18.88 7.61
C ALA A 192 33.27 -18.51 8.60
N VAL A 193 32.91 -18.01 9.78
CA VAL A 193 33.83 -17.61 10.86
C VAL A 193 34.03 -18.72 11.89
N ASP A 194 33.06 -19.64 11.99
CA ASP A 194 33.11 -20.87 12.80
C ASP A 194 33.75 -22.03 12.01
#